data_AF-A0A2V2PLM6-F1
#
_entry.id   AF-A0A2V2PLM6-F1
#
_cell.length_a   1.000
_cell.length_b   1.000
_cell.length_c   1.000
_cell.angle_alpha   90.00
_cell.angle_beta   90.00
_cell.angle_gamma   90.00
#
_symmetry.space_group_name_H-M   'P 1'
#
loop_
_entity.id
_entity.type
_entity.pdbx_description
1 polymer ?
#
loop_
_entity_poly.entity_id
_entity_poly.type
_entity_poly.pdbx_seq_one_letter_code
_entity_poly.pdbx_strand_id
1 'polypeptide(L)'
;MRRGALSHSGPGGRGPRGHRGWNDANGKDAKQLHADIEYGWAWGTGSPLRSLWPTAGRPGDQLMSLIRFDSLSEDLLGALVASGWSAGRKVDPGQWVAPLESEGYRSHPLAEEILAAVGGLSIEPVDRVGPNFSNDEPYNFDPIAAGSGQRDLAAEVESVLGGVYFPIGEWLSYSSVFVEAGGRVVAAGMGWIWELGSTFEDSLELAVCANRPLNCLHSDPGLDPWPSPDSR
;
A
#
# COMPACT_ATOMS: atom_id res chain seq x y z
N MET A 1 -25.45 63.19 25.96
CA MET A 1 -26.82 62.71 26.28
C MET A 1 -26.76 61.23 26.65
N ARG A 2 -27.21 60.87 27.86
CA ARG A 2 -28.00 59.68 28.29
C ARG A 2 -27.66 58.32 27.64
N ARG A 3 -27.46 57.16 28.28
CA ARG A 3 -27.62 56.51 29.63
C ARG A 3 -26.57 55.37 29.63
N GLY A 4 -26.20 54.62 30.66
CA GLY A 4 -26.73 54.32 31.99
C GLY A 4 -25.92 53.13 32.54
N ALA A 5 -25.85 53.03 33.86
CA ALA A 5 -24.92 52.18 34.62
C ALA A 5 -25.58 50.91 35.19
N LEU A 6 -24.73 50.08 35.85
CA LEU A 6 -25.01 49.11 36.94
C LEU A 6 -25.53 47.70 36.54
N SER A 7 -25.22 46.59 37.20
CA SER A 7 -24.21 46.17 38.21
C SER A 7 -24.51 44.71 38.64
N HIS A 8 -23.46 43.93 38.98
CA HIS A 8 -23.37 42.79 39.92
C HIS A 8 -24.23 41.52 39.68
N SER A 9 -23.77 40.27 39.91
CA SER A 9 -23.18 39.73 41.16
C SER A 9 -22.65 38.28 40.99
N GLY A 10 -21.55 37.92 41.68
CA GLY A 10 -21.43 36.64 42.43
C GLY A 10 -20.84 35.37 41.77
N PRO A 11 -20.41 34.36 42.57
CA PRO A 11 -19.01 33.89 42.60
C PRO A 11 -18.77 32.37 42.44
N GLY A 12 -17.49 31.99 42.35
CA GLY A 12 -16.97 30.61 42.48
C GLY A 12 -16.55 29.99 41.14
N GLY A 13 -15.38 29.42 40.92
CA GLY A 13 -14.37 28.84 41.79
C GLY A 13 -13.76 27.65 41.04
N ARG A 14 -12.50 27.33 41.35
CA ARG A 14 -11.66 26.20 40.89
C ARG A 14 -10.81 26.48 39.65
N GLY A 15 -9.50 26.46 39.90
CA GLY A 15 -8.43 26.70 38.95
C GLY A 15 -8.22 25.57 37.92
N PRO A 16 -7.16 25.71 37.11
CA PRO A 16 -6.88 24.81 36.01
C PRO A 16 -6.52 23.42 36.54
N ARG A 17 -7.32 22.41 36.15
CA ARG A 17 -6.93 21.00 36.31
C ARG A 17 -5.74 20.75 35.39
N GLY A 18 -4.63 20.37 36.01
CA GLY A 18 -3.47 19.87 35.28
C GLY A 18 -3.81 18.57 34.55
N HIS A 19 -3.44 18.50 33.28
CA HIS A 19 -3.25 17.23 32.60
C HIS A 19 -1.85 16.73 32.93
N ARG A 20 -1.81 15.79 33.88
CA ARG A 20 -0.67 14.93 34.19
C ARG A 20 -1.02 13.55 33.65
N GLY A 21 -0.11 12.97 32.86
CA GLY A 21 0.03 11.52 32.71
C GLY A 21 -0.67 10.86 31.53
N TRP A 22 0.03 10.76 30.39
CA TRP A 22 0.02 9.60 29.50
C TRP A 22 1.48 9.28 29.15
N ASN A 23 2.21 8.84 30.17
CA ASN A 23 3.40 8.00 30.07
C ASN A 23 3.20 6.92 31.12
N ASP A 24 3.58 5.69 30.78
CA ASP A 24 3.52 4.46 31.59
C ASP A 24 2.26 3.60 31.43
N ALA A 25 2.13 2.94 30.27
CA ALA A 25 1.64 1.57 30.20
C ALA A 25 2.21 0.90 28.93
N ASN A 26 2.84 -0.28 29.12
CA ASN A 26 3.31 -1.27 28.13
C ASN A 26 4.84 -1.49 28.05
N GLY A 27 5.57 -1.19 29.14
CA GLY A 27 6.93 -1.69 29.38
C GLY A 27 7.02 -3.10 30.00
N LYS A 28 5.96 -3.90 29.94
CA LYS A 28 5.92 -5.26 30.51
C LYS A 28 5.04 -6.20 29.69
N ASP A 29 5.45 -6.54 28.48
CA ASP A 29 4.94 -7.72 27.75
C ASP A 29 5.95 -8.31 26.74
N ALA A 30 6.99 -7.57 26.37
CA ALA A 30 8.04 -8.06 25.45
C ALA A 30 9.00 -9.13 26.03
N LYS A 31 8.91 -9.47 27.33
CA LYS A 31 9.72 -10.53 27.95
C LYS A 31 8.96 -11.83 28.20
N GLN A 32 7.65 -11.87 27.97
CA GLN A 32 6.88 -13.12 28.04
C GLN A 32 6.75 -13.77 26.65
N LEU A 33 6.74 -12.98 25.56
CA LEU A 33 6.77 -13.50 24.18
C LEU A 33 8.13 -14.11 23.77
N HIS A 34 9.21 -13.81 24.49
CA HIS A 34 10.53 -14.38 24.23
C HIS A 34 10.77 -15.73 24.94
N ALA A 35 9.90 -16.13 25.88
CA ALA A 35 10.02 -17.39 26.62
C ALA A 35 9.23 -18.54 25.96
N ASP A 36 8.25 -18.23 25.12
CA ASP A 36 7.43 -19.24 24.43
C ASP A 36 8.05 -19.72 23.10
N ILE A 37 9.13 -19.08 22.64
CA ILE A 37 9.87 -19.45 21.43
C ILE A 37 11.04 -20.41 21.74
N GLU A 38 11.57 -20.44 22.98
CA GLU A 38 12.78 -21.22 23.32
C GLU A 38 12.54 -22.61 23.97
N TYR A 39 11.30 -23.00 24.31
CA TYR A 39 11.02 -24.31 24.97
C TYR A 39 10.23 -25.33 24.14
N GLY A 40 10.13 -25.15 22.82
CA GLY A 40 9.36 -26.02 21.91
C GLY A 40 10.14 -27.10 21.14
N TRP A 41 11.46 -27.21 21.31
CA TRP A 41 12.28 -28.16 20.55
C TRP A 41 12.70 -29.37 21.37
N ALA A 42 11.79 -30.35 21.52
CA ALA A 42 12.17 -31.73 21.84
C ALA A 42 11.05 -32.74 21.47
N TRP A 43 11.33 -33.53 20.42
CA TRP A 43 10.68 -34.80 20.03
C TRP A 43 9.26 -34.76 19.44
N GLY A 44 9.18 -34.99 18.13
CA GLY A 44 7.92 -35.32 17.46
C GLY A 44 8.08 -35.40 15.95
N THR A 45 8.50 -36.56 15.45
CA THR A 45 8.50 -36.91 14.03
C THR A 45 7.11 -36.72 13.42
N GLY A 46 7.01 -35.90 12.37
CA GLY A 46 5.84 -35.85 11.48
C GLY A 46 5.39 -34.44 11.12
N SER A 47 5.81 -33.94 9.96
CA SER A 47 5.11 -32.83 9.29
C SER A 47 3.65 -33.24 9.04
N PRO A 48 2.71 -32.30 9.24
CA PRO A 48 1.90 -31.93 8.09
C PRO A 48 1.57 -30.42 8.09
N LEU A 49 2.41 -29.61 7.47
CA LEU A 49 1.92 -28.40 6.81
C LEU A 49 1.40 -28.82 5.43
N ARG A 50 0.20 -29.39 5.44
CA ARG A 50 -0.63 -29.55 4.24
C ARG A 50 -2.03 -29.07 4.62
N SER A 51 -2.58 -28.23 3.74
CA SER A 51 -3.98 -27.76 3.70
C SER A 51 -4.27 -26.40 4.33
N LEU A 52 -3.80 -25.34 3.68
CA LEU A 52 -4.45 -24.01 3.71
C LEU A 52 -5.27 -23.73 2.43
N TRP A 53 -5.51 -24.73 1.59
CA TRP A 53 -6.37 -24.60 0.40
C TRP A 53 -7.70 -25.33 0.60
N PRO A 54 -8.86 -24.68 0.38
CA PRO A 54 -10.12 -25.38 0.26
C PRO A 54 -10.04 -26.36 -0.93
N THR A 55 -10.48 -27.59 -0.72
CA THR A 55 -10.56 -28.60 -1.76
C THR A 55 -11.63 -28.24 -2.79
N ALA A 56 -11.20 -28.19 -4.05
CA ALA A 56 -11.94 -28.38 -5.30
C ALA A 56 -13.42 -27.93 -5.33
N GLY A 57 -13.63 -26.66 -5.70
CA GLY A 57 -14.84 -26.24 -6.40
C GLY A 57 -14.92 -26.87 -7.80
N ARG A 58 -16.14 -27.00 -8.34
CA ARG A 58 -16.45 -27.69 -9.60
C ARG A 58 -15.56 -27.25 -10.79
N PRO A 59 -15.11 -28.19 -11.65
CA PRO A 59 -14.40 -27.84 -12.88
C PRO A 59 -15.39 -27.21 -13.85
N GLY A 60 -15.32 -25.89 -14.01
CA GLY A 60 -16.19 -25.17 -14.94
C GLY A 60 -16.16 -23.65 -14.86
N ASP A 61 -15.56 -23.05 -13.81
CA ASP A 61 -15.62 -21.59 -13.62
C ASP A 61 -14.35 -21.01 -12.93
N GLN A 62 -13.19 -21.63 -13.14
CA GLN A 62 -11.91 -20.95 -12.85
C GLN A 62 -11.63 -19.99 -14.00
N LEU A 63 -12.19 -18.78 -13.90
CA LEU A 63 -11.56 -17.61 -14.49
C LEU A 63 -10.09 -17.66 -14.02
N MET A 64 -9.14 -17.81 -14.93
CA MET A 64 -7.72 -17.79 -14.55
C MET A 64 -7.48 -16.40 -13.95
N SER A 65 -7.27 -16.35 -12.62
CA SER A 65 -6.86 -15.12 -11.95
C SER A 65 -5.62 -14.59 -12.67
N LEU A 66 -5.65 -13.33 -13.06
CA LEU A 66 -4.51 -12.65 -13.65
C LEU A 66 -3.40 -12.45 -12.61
N ILE A 67 -3.77 -12.43 -11.32
CA ILE A 67 -2.85 -12.28 -10.19
C ILE A 67 -2.56 -13.64 -9.54
N ARG A 68 -1.29 -13.90 -9.25
CA ARG A 68 -0.73 -15.11 -8.66
C ARG A 68 -0.18 -14.85 -7.27
N PHE A 69 -1.08 -14.67 -6.30
CA PHE A 69 -0.69 -14.53 -4.89
C PHE A 69 0.05 -15.77 -4.35
N ASP A 70 -0.08 -16.93 -5.00
CA ASP A 70 0.63 -18.17 -4.64
C ASP A 70 2.13 -18.15 -4.93
N SER A 71 2.63 -17.20 -5.71
CA SER A 71 4.06 -17.04 -6.01
C SER A 71 4.78 -16.00 -5.15
N LEU A 72 4.07 -15.34 -4.23
CA LEU A 72 4.65 -14.30 -3.37
C LEU A 72 5.50 -14.91 -2.25
N SER A 73 6.51 -14.15 -1.82
CA SER A 73 7.34 -14.49 -0.66
C SER A 73 6.52 -14.61 0.63
N GLU A 74 7.00 -15.43 1.58
CA GLU A 74 6.31 -15.62 2.85
C GLU A 74 6.20 -14.30 3.65
N ASP A 75 7.24 -13.46 3.57
CA ASP A 75 7.28 -12.16 4.23
C ASP A 75 6.22 -11.20 3.66
N LEU A 76 6.12 -11.13 2.32
CA LEU A 76 5.10 -10.31 1.65
C LEU A 76 3.68 -10.82 1.96
N LEU A 77 3.46 -12.14 1.96
CA LEU A 77 2.18 -12.72 2.35
C LEU A 77 1.83 -12.38 3.81
N GLY A 78 2.82 -12.39 4.70
CA GLY A 78 2.67 -11.95 6.09
C GLY A 78 2.22 -10.49 6.19
N ALA A 79 2.87 -9.59 5.43
CA ALA A 79 2.51 -8.17 5.39
C ALA A 79 1.11 -7.93 4.81
N LEU A 80 0.75 -8.64 3.74
CA LEU A 80 -0.60 -8.63 3.17
C LEU A 80 -1.64 -9.02 4.22
N VAL A 81 -1.46 -10.15 4.91
CA VAL A 81 -2.38 -10.60 5.96
C VAL A 81 -2.46 -9.59 7.11
N ALA A 82 -1.33 -9.02 7.53
CA ALA A 82 -1.28 -7.98 8.56
C ALA A 82 -2.04 -6.71 8.18
N SER A 83 -2.10 -6.37 6.88
CA SER A 83 -2.91 -5.26 6.34
C SER A 83 -4.41 -5.56 6.25
N GLY A 84 -4.84 -6.78 6.57
CA GLY A 84 -6.23 -7.22 6.47
C GLY A 84 -6.60 -7.91 5.15
N TRP A 85 -5.61 -8.27 4.33
CA TRP A 85 -5.83 -9.10 3.15
C TRP A 85 -6.17 -10.56 3.53
N SER A 86 -6.94 -11.23 2.67
CA SER A 86 -7.13 -12.68 2.71
C SER A 86 -7.34 -13.22 1.30
N ALA A 87 -7.01 -14.49 1.06
CA ALA A 87 -7.07 -15.09 -0.28
C ALA A 87 -8.47 -15.07 -0.95
N GLY A 88 -9.53 -14.94 -0.16
CA GLY A 88 -10.91 -14.83 -0.66
C GLY A 88 -11.44 -13.39 -0.74
N ARG A 89 -10.61 -12.38 -0.45
CA ARG A 89 -11.01 -10.97 -0.47
C ARG A 89 -11.42 -10.57 -1.87
N LYS A 90 -12.60 -9.97 -1.99
CA LYS A 90 -13.13 -9.42 -3.24
C LYS A 90 -14.05 -8.23 -2.94
N VAL A 91 -13.48 -7.04 -2.98
CA VAL A 91 -14.25 -5.78 -2.84
C VAL A 91 -14.79 -5.35 -4.20
N ASP A 92 -15.80 -4.47 -4.21
CA ASP A 92 -16.33 -3.91 -5.45
C ASP A 92 -15.41 -2.77 -5.96
N PRO A 93 -14.74 -2.94 -7.12
CA PRO A 93 -13.89 -1.90 -7.67
C PRO A 93 -14.68 -0.72 -8.26
N GLY A 94 -15.97 -0.88 -8.54
CA GLY A 94 -16.82 0.11 -9.19
C GLY A 94 -16.88 1.45 -8.45
N GLN A 95 -16.69 1.44 -7.13
CA GLN A 95 -16.62 2.66 -6.30
C GLN A 95 -15.44 3.58 -6.66
N TRP A 96 -14.35 3.04 -7.22
CA TRP A 96 -13.19 3.81 -7.68
C TRP A 96 -13.18 3.96 -9.20
N VAL A 97 -13.55 2.90 -9.92
CA VAL A 97 -13.52 2.85 -11.39
C VAL A 97 -14.44 3.89 -12.01
N ALA A 98 -15.72 3.94 -11.60
CA ALA A 98 -16.69 4.82 -12.25
C ALA A 98 -16.33 6.32 -12.15
N PRO A 99 -15.90 6.85 -10.99
CA PRO A 99 -15.39 8.22 -10.90
C PRO A 99 -14.19 8.48 -11.81
N LEU A 100 -13.18 7.59 -11.81
CA LEU A 100 -11.96 7.78 -12.61
C LEU A 100 -12.24 7.69 -14.11
N GLU A 101 -13.12 6.80 -14.55
CA GLU A 101 -13.55 6.77 -15.96
C GLU A 101 -14.27 8.05 -16.37
N SER A 102 -15.03 8.67 -15.46
CA SER A 102 -15.65 9.98 -15.72
C SER A 102 -14.63 11.11 -15.91
N GLU A 103 -13.40 10.93 -15.42
CA GLU A 103 -12.25 11.82 -15.62
C GLU A 103 -11.40 11.44 -16.84
N GLY A 104 -11.79 10.41 -17.60
CA GLY A 104 -11.13 10.00 -18.85
C GLY A 104 -10.05 8.94 -18.69
N TYR A 105 -9.96 8.28 -17.52
CA TYR A 105 -9.24 7.01 -17.41
C TYR A 105 -9.99 5.89 -18.16
N ARG A 106 -9.28 4.83 -18.50
CA ARG A 106 -9.87 3.61 -19.07
C ARG A 106 -9.50 2.43 -18.19
N SER A 107 -10.47 1.83 -17.51
CA SER A 107 -10.20 0.61 -16.76
C SER A 107 -9.89 -0.55 -17.71
N HIS A 108 -9.31 -1.59 -17.15
CA HIS A 108 -9.06 -2.85 -17.84
C HIS A 108 -9.15 -4.00 -16.84
N PRO A 109 -9.32 -5.26 -17.31
CA PRO A 109 -9.59 -6.39 -16.42
C PRO A 109 -8.57 -6.58 -15.31
N LEU A 110 -7.28 -6.32 -15.59
CA LEU A 110 -6.23 -6.45 -14.58
C LEU A 110 -6.36 -5.38 -13.49
N ALA A 111 -6.61 -4.12 -13.84
CA ALA A 111 -6.83 -3.06 -12.87
C ALA A 111 -8.02 -3.40 -11.95
N GLU A 112 -9.13 -3.85 -12.53
CA GLU A 112 -10.32 -4.24 -11.75
C GLU A 112 -10.06 -5.44 -10.83
N GLU A 113 -9.30 -6.44 -11.29
CA GLU A 113 -8.92 -7.59 -10.48
C GLU A 113 -8.01 -7.18 -9.30
N ILE A 114 -7.02 -6.31 -9.55
CA ILE A 114 -6.15 -5.75 -8.51
C ILE A 114 -6.99 -5.02 -7.47
N LEU A 115 -7.87 -4.11 -7.90
CA LEU A 115 -8.69 -3.32 -6.97
C LEU A 115 -9.67 -4.18 -6.20
N ALA A 116 -10.25 -5.21 -6.81
CA ALA A 116 -11.07 -6.17 -6.10
C ALA A 116 -10.27 -6.96 -5.04
N ALA A 117 -9.02 -7.29 -5.33
CA ALA A 117 -8.16 -8.06 -4.42
C ALA A 117 -7.58 -7.21 -3.28
N VAL A 118 -7.06 -6.02 -3.55
CA VAL A 118 -6.28 -5.21 -2.59
C VAL A 118 -6.76 -3.76 -2.44
N GLY A 119 -7.71 -3.29 -3.23
CA GLY A 119 -8.21 -1.90 -3.16
C GLY A 119 -8.69 -1.53 -1.75
N GLY A 120 -8.25 -0.39 -1.24
CA GLY A 120 -8.50 0.11 0.12
C GLY A 120 -7.55 -0.44 1.20
N LEU A 121 -6.57 -1.27 0.85
CA LEU A 121 -5.53 -1.72 1.79
C LEU A 121 -4.34 -0.75 1.80
N SER A 122 -3.64 -0.72 2.93
CA SER A 122 -2.36 -0.05 3.11
C SER A 122 -1.37 -1.09 3.62
N ILE A 123 -0.36 -1.42 2.82
CA ILE A 123 0.59 -2.48 3.14
C ILE A 123 1.89 -1.85 3.62
N GLU A 124 2.22 -2.05 4.89
CA GLU A 124 3.47 -1.59 5.47
C GLU A 124 4.66 -2.36 4.89
N PRO A 125 5.81 -1.69 4.66
CA PRO A 125 7.03 -2.36 4.23
C PRO A 125 7.52 -3.30 5.34
N VAL A 126 7.97 -4.49 4.93
CA VAL A 126 8.61 -5.47 5.84
C VAL A 126 9.99 -4.96 6.23
N ASP A 127 10.76 -4.50 5.25
CA ASP A 127 12.11 -3.97 5.43
C ASP A 127 12.11 -2.46 5.24
N ARG A 128 12.11 -1.74 6.36
CA ARG A 128 12.20 -0.27 6.38
C ARG A 128 13.56 0.27 5.93
N VAL A 129 14.60 -0.51 6.22
CA VAL A 129 15.98 -0.24 5.79
C VAL A 129 16.49 -1.49 5.11
N GLY A 130 16.28 -1.56 3.80
CA GLY A 130 16.74 -2.67 2.97
C GLY A 130 18.08 -2.38 2.28
N PRO A 131 18.74 -3.41 1.71
CA PRO A 131 20.00 -3.24 0.99
C PRO A 131 19.85 -2.45 -0.32
N ASN A 132 18.62 -2.29 -0.82
CA ASN A 132 18.35 -1.66 -2.11
C ASN A 132 17.91 -0.19 -1.99
N PHE A 133 17.02 0.10 -1.06
CA PHE A 133 16.62 1.45 -0.70
C PHE A 133 15.95 1.46 0.67
N SER A 134 15.97 2.60 1.36
CA SER A 134 15.15 2.82 2.54
C SER A 134 13.71 3.03 2.11
N ASN A 135 12.79 2.27 2.70
CA ASN A 135 11.38 2.30 2.38
C ASN A 135 10.57 2.36 3.66
N ASP A 136 10.30 3.56 4.13
CA ASP A 136 9.49 3.78 5.33
C ASP A 136 8.02 4.03 5.00
N GLU A 137 7.61 3.83 3.74
CA GLU A 137 6.31 4.23 3.24
C GLU A 137 5.42 3.03 2.89
N PRO A 138 4.16 3.02 3.33
CA PRO A 138 3.23 1.98 2.96
C PRO A 138 2.83 2.10 1.48
N TYR A 139 2.58 0.96 0.85
CA TYR A 139 1.93 0.91 -0.45
C TYR A 139 0.41 0.99 -0.25
N ASN A 140 -0.17 2.15 -0.57
CA ASN A 140 -1.57 2.46 -0.34
C ASN A 140 -2.40 2.21 -1.60
N PHE A 141 -3.34 1.27 -1.56
CA PHE A 141 -4.22 0.95 -2.69
C PHE A 141 -5.46 1.84 -2.70
N ASP A 142 -5.28 3.16 -2.85
CA ASP A 142 -6.35 4.13 -3.05
C ASP A 142 -6.26 4.78 -4.44
N PRO A 143 -7.04 4.31 -5.43
CA PRO A 143 -7.03 4.85 -6.78
C PRO A 143 -7.48 6.31 -6.88
N ILE A 144 -8.32 6.76 -5.95
CA ILE A 144 -8.86 8.12 -5.97
C ILE A 144 -7.80 9.10 -5.50
N ALA A 145 -7.06 8.75 -4.44
CA ALA A 145 -5.90 9.53 -4.00
C ALA A 145 -4.86 9.67 -5.12
N ALA A 146 -4.57 8.56 -5.81
CA ALA A 146 -3.57 8.53 -6.88
C ALA A 146 -4.01 9.21 -8.19
N GLY A 147 -5.29 9.15 -8.52
CA GLY A 147 -5.78 9.44 -9.88
C GLY A 147 -6.72 10.64 -10.02
N SER A 148 -7.51 10.97 -9.00
CA SER A 148 -8.54 12.00 -9.16
C SER A 148 -7.92 13.39 -9.34
N GLY A 149 -8.28 14.06 -10.43
CA GLY A 149 -7.68 15.33 -10.86
C GLY A 149 -6.27 15.19 -11.44
N GLN A 150 -5.74 13.98 -11.62
CA GLN A 150 -4.38 13.69 -12.07
C GLN A 150 -4.32 13.03 -13.45
N ARG A 151 -5.38 13.17 -14.27
CA ARG A 151 -5.43 12.56 -15.61
C ARG A 151 -4.26 12.98 -16.49
N ASP A 152 -3.75 14.20 -16.34
CA ASP A 152 -2.61 14.72 -17.10
C ASP A 152 -1.32 13.94 -16.79
N LEU A 153 -1.07 13.58 -15.52
CA LEU A 153 0.08 12.75 -15.13
C LEU A 153 0.01 11.37 -15.79
N ALA A 154 -1.18 10.75 -15.83
CA ALA A 154 -1.36 9.49 -16.52
C ALA A 154 -1.15 9.63 -18.05
N ALA A 155 -1.54 10.75 -18.64
CA ALA A 155 -1.34 11.02 -20.07
C ALA A 155 0.15 11.16 -20.39
N GLU A 156 0.92 11.76 -19.49
CA GLU A 156 2.38 11.84 -19.58
C GLU A 156 3.01 10.45 -19.54
N VAL A 157 2.63 9.62 -18.56
CA VAL A 157 3.11 8.22 -18.47
C VAL A 157 2.78 7.45 -19.76
N GLU A 158 1.54 7.56 -20.26
CA GLU A 158 1.11 6.97 -21.53
C GLU A 158 1.91 7.49 -22.72
N SER A 159 2.26 8.78 -22.74
CA SER A 159 3.06 9.39 -23.82
C SER A 159 4.52 8.93 -23.80
N VAL A 160 5.10 8.72 -22.61
CA VAL A 160 6.50 8.33 -22.45
C VAL A 160 6.68 6.83 -22.67
N LEU A 161 5.80 6.01 -22.07
CA LEU A 161 5.98 4.56 -22.04
C LEU A 161 5.11 3.81 -23.08
N GLY A 162 4.05 4.45 -23.59
CA GLY A 162 3.03 3.80 -24.40
C GLY A 162 2.15 2.84 -23.59
N GLY A 163 0.91 2.64 -24.02
CA GLY A 163 -0.04 1.72 -23.36
C GLY A 163 -1.25 2.44 -22.77
N VAL A 164 -1.97 1.75 -21.89
CA VAL A 164 -3.14 2.29 -21.19
C VAL A 164 -2.94 2.07 -19.70
N TYR A 165 -2.83 3.16 -18.95
CA TYR A 165 -2.47 3.13 -17.54
C TYR A 165 -3.66 3.53 -16.67
N PHE A 166 -3.94 2.70 -15.66
CA PHE A 166 -5.00 2.97 -14.68
C PHE A 166 -4.39 3.12 -13.28
N PRO A 167 -4.76 4.15 -12.50
CA PRO A 167 -4.21 4.37 -11.16
C PRO A 167 -4.74 3.30 -10.21
N ILE A 168 -3.87 2.73 -9.38
CA ILE A 168 -4.24 1.70 -8.41
C ILE A 168 -3.93 2.09 -6.96
N GLY A 169 -3.11 3.12 -6.76
CA GLY A 169 -2.67 3.51 -5.43
C GLY A 169 -1.52 4.50 -5.44
N GLU A 170 -0.95 4.74 -4.27
CA GLU A 170 0.18 5.63 -4.05
C GLU A 170 1.31 4.88 -3.35
N TRP A 171 2.54 5.22 -3.72
CA TRP A 171 3.74 4.72 -3.06
C TRP A 171 4.89 5.69 -3.29
N LEU A 172 5.88 5.70 -2.39
CA LEU A 172 7.08 6.53 -2.50
C LEU A 172 6.79 8.03 -2.64
N SER A 173 6.61 8.67 -1.49
CA SER A 173 6.24 10.05 -1.24
C SER A 173 4.98 10.47 -1.98
N TYR A 174 3.94 9.63 -1.89
CA TYR A 174 2.64 9.81 -2.55
C TYR A 174 2.71 9.88 -4.08
N SER A 175 3.72 9.25 -4.70
CA SER A 175 3.75 9.12 -6.15
C SER A 175 2.61 8.22 -6.61
N SER A 176 1.91 8.63 -7.67
CA SER A 176 0.78 7.88 -8.22
C SER A 176 1.29 6.59 -8.85
N VAL A 177 0.72 5.46 -8.43
CA VAL A 177 1.04 4.14 -8.97
C VAL A 177 -0.01 3.73 -9.98
N PHE A 178 0.46 3.33 -11.17
CA PHE A 178 -0.37 2.92 -12.29
C PHE A 178 -0.06 1.50 -12.71
N VAL A 179 -1.09 0.79 -13.16
CA VAL A 179 -0.96 -0.51 -13.85
C VAL A 179 -1.36 -0.39 -15.31
N GLU A 180 -0.49 -0.89 -16.18
CA GLU A 180 -0.72 -1.01 -17.61
C GLU A 180 -1.53 -2.28 -17.94
N ALA A 181 -2.31 -2.26 -19.01
CA ALA A 181 -3.17 -3.38 -19.40
C ALA A 181 -2.42 -4.71 -19.65
N GLY A 182 -1.14 -4.68 -20.01
CA GLY A 182 -0.24 -5.82 -20.17
C GLY A 182 0.49 -6.25 -18.91
N GLY A 183 0.29 -5.59 -17.77
CA GLY A 183 0.80 -6.02 -16.46
C GLY A 183 1.89 -5.16 -15.84
N ARG A 184 2.53 -4.28 -16.62
CA ARG A 184 3.59 -3.40 -16.10
C ARG A 184 3.02 -2.47 -15.03
N VAL A 185 3.74 -2.33 -13.91
CA VAL A 185 3.40 -1.37 -12.85
C VAL A 185 4.50 -0.32 -12.74
N VAL A 186 4.08 0.95 -12.66
CA VAL A 186 4.97 2.10 -12.53
C VAL A 186 4.46 3.07 -11.47
N ALA A 187 5.37 3.77 -10.80
CA ALA A 187 5.05 4.95 -10.00
C ALA A 187 5.51 6.18 -10.77
N ALA A 188 4.74 7.26 -10.70
CA ALA A 188 5.08 8.51 -11.34
C ALA A 188 4.77 9.68 -10.42
N GLY A 189 5.67 10.65 -10.40
CA GLY A 189 5.55 11.83 -9.54
C GLY A 189 6.79 12.70 -9.64
N MET A 190 6.60 14.01 -9.43
CA MET A 190 7.68 15.00 -9.34
C MET A 190 8.65 15.02 -10.55
N GLY A 191 8.18 14.59 -11.73
CA GLY A 191 8.98 14.55 -12.96
C GLY A 191 9.80 13.26 -13.15
N TRP A 192 9.51 12.20 -12.39
CA TRP A 192 10.10 10.87 -12.58
C TRP A 192 9.03 9.82 -12.86
N ILE A 193 9.44 8.77 -13.57
CA ILE A 193 8.67 7.53 -13.72
C ILE A 193 9.58 6.37 -13.32
N TRP A 194 9.12 5.57 -12.37
CA TRP A 194 9.84 4.42 -11.83
C TRP A 194 9.19 3.10 -12.21
N GLU A 195 10.02 2.10 -12.46
CA GLU A 195 9.57 0.73 -12.69
C GLU A 195 9.38 -0.02 -11.37
N LEU A 196 8.13 -0.42 -11.09
CA LEU A 196 7.82 -1.21 -9.92
C LEU A 196 7.80 -2.71 -10.23
N GLY A 197 7.41 -3.08 -11.44
CA GLY A 197 7.38 -4.50 -11.83
C GLY A 197 6.93 -4.71 -13.26
N SER A 198 7.29 -5.89 -13.80
CA SER A 198 6.74 -6.36 -15.07
C SER A 198 5.34 -6.95 -14.90
N THR A 199 5.00 -7.34 -13.67
CA THR A 199 3.68 -7.76 -13.21
C THR A 199 3.28 -7.02 -11.93
N PHE A 200 2.05 -7.25 -11.47
CA PHE A 200 1.58 -6.70 -10.20
C PHE A 200 2.29 -7.31 -8.98
N GLU A 201 2.59 -8.61 -9.02
CA GLU A 201 3.32 -9.33 -7.99
C GLU A 201 4.73 -8.77 -7.82
N ASP A 202 5.45 -8.56 -8.92
CA ASP A 202 6.77 -7.92 -8.91
C ASP A 202 6.73 -6.56 -8.21
N SER A 203 5.64 -5.80 -8.42
CA SER A 203 5.44 -4.49 -7.81
C SER A 203 5.30 -4.55 -6.30
N LEU A 204 4.59 -5.57 -5.78
CA LEU A 204 4.44 -5.79 -4.35
C LEU A 204 5.77 -6.21 -3.72
N GLU A 205 6.49 -7.14 -4.35
CA GLU A 205 7.79 -7.62 -3.86
C GLU A 205 8.82 -6.47 -3.79
N LEU A 206 8.84 -5.58 -4.77
CA LEU A 206 9.67 -4.38 -4.71
C LEU A 206 9.20 -3.43 -3.61
N ALA A 207 7.92 -3.05 -3.61
CA ALA A 207 7.40 -1.97 -2.79
C ALA A 207 7.25 -2.33 -1.30
N VAL A 208 7.19 -3.62 -0.96
CA VAL A 208 7.01 -4.07 0.44
C VAL A 208 8.29 -4.67 0.99
N CYS A 209 9.04 -5.42 0.18
CA CYS A 209 10.24 -6.12 0.64
C CYS A 209 11.54 -5.45 0.18
N ALA A 210 11.48 -4.41 -0.65
CA ALA A 210 12.66 -3.73 -1.21
C ALA A 210 13.69 -4.73 -1.77
N ASN A 211 13.22 -5.81 -2.43
CA ASN A 211 14.03 -6.98 -2.76
C ASN A 211 15.04 -6.74 -3.91
N ARG A 212 14.90 -5.64 -4.63
CA ARG A 212 15.78 -5.19 -5.72
C ARG A 212 15.86 -3.66 -5.76
N PRO A 213 16.83 -3.08 -6.49
CA PRO A 213 16.90 -1.62 -6.66
C PRO A 213 15.69 -1.07 -7.41
N LEU A 214 15.27 0.14 -7.02
CA LEU A 214 14.30 0.93 -7.77
C LEU A 214 14.96 1.46 -9.06
N ASN A 215 14.26 1.31 -10.19
CA ASN A 215 14.77 1.68 -11.50
C ASN A 215 14.02 2.91 -12.03
N CYS A 216 14.75 3.96 -12.39
CA CYS A 216 14.21 5.16 -13.03
C CYS A 216 14.06 4.92 -14.53
N LEU A 217 12.83 4.90 -15.03
CA LEU A 217 12.54 4.74 -16.47
C LEU A 217 12.63 6.07 -17.22
N HIS A 218 12.25 7.16 -16.55
CA HIS A 218 12.22 8.50 -17.12
C HIS A 218 12.48 9.54 -16.04
N SER A 219 13.16 10.62 -16.43
CA SER A 219 13.24 11.86 -15.66
C SER A 219 13.04 13.04 -16.61
N ASP A 220 12.32 14.05 -16.15
CA ASP A 220 12.07 15.24 -16.94
C ASP A 220 13.35 16.01 -17.27
N PRO A 221 13.36 16.80 -18.36
CA PRO A 221 14.51 17.62 -18.71
C PRO A 221 14.95 18.51 -17.55
N GLY A 222 16.20 18.34 -17.13
CA GLY A 222 16.79 19.08 -16.01
C GLY A 222 16.72 18.38 -14.65
N LEU A 223 16.12 17.19 -14.58
CA LEU A 223 16.17 16.29 -13.42
C LEU A 223 17.13 15.13 -13.68
N ASP A 224 18.02 14.87 -12.73
CA ASP A 224 18.81 13.65 -12.73
C ASP A 224 17.92 12.44 -12.38
N PRO A 225 18.18 11.26 -12.96
CA PRO A 225 17.48 10.03 -12.58
C PRO A 225 17.60 9.75 -11.08
N TRP A 226 16.49 9.32 -10.45
CA TRP A 226 16.45 8.95 -9.05
C TRP A 226 15.92 7.52 -8.87
N PRO A 227 16.50 6.68 -7.97
CA PRO A 227 17.78 6.90 -7.30
C PRO A 227 18.92 7.00 -8.33
N SER A 228 20.01 7.69 -7.97
CA SER A 228 21.15 7.83 -8.88
C SER A 228 21.68 6.43 -9.24
N PRO A 229 22.04 6.17 -10.51
CA PRO A 229 22.59 4.88 -10.93
C PRO A 229 23.80 4.40 -10.10
N ASP A 230 24.53 5.35 -9.53
CA ASP A 230 25.75 5.12 -8.73
C ASP A 230 25.47 4.83 -7.24
N SER A 231 24.19 4.81 -6.81
CA SER A 231 23.80 4.64 -5.39
C SER A 231 23.81 3.18 -4.92
N ARG A 232 24.43 2.26 -5.67
CA ARG A 232 24.46 0.81 -5.40
C ARG A 232 25.61 0.39 -4.50
#